data_AF-A0A4Q6AIK7-F1
#
_entry.id   AF-A0A4Q6AIK7-F1
#
_cell.length_a   1.000
_cell.length_b   1.000
_cell.length_c   1.000
_cell.angle_alpha   90.00
_cell.angle_beta   90.00
_cell.angle_gamma   90.00
#
_symmetry.space_group_name_H-M   'P 1'
#
loop_
_entity.id
_entity.type
_entity.pdbx_description
1 polymer ?
#
loop_
_entity_poly.entity_id
_entity_poly.type
_entity_poly.pdbx_seq_one_letter_code
_entity_poly.pdbx_strand_id
1 'polypeptide(L)'
;CLPAHFYAVAAEDFDYVYDGSTEKLFKQLKSGYLQTNVFGASLPFVDFAKLKWKVLGGKHRPAKDVENKSQVLPNSVFEISSQMASLSIVDFLDAMGEDVVDAASLKRRNAKEYFPSQQSGLNPLKFNLYVYKRLANKGFSKDEVAKVLGSDVMNSSRLFSVIASYAVKQYEKDTGSALDDQFRLYLNFVNYSCLYIIGQYTGMRPSEYAELLASSSLRPDGRYWVLASNVSKHQDNLVELFDDFWLAIPIVRDAVRVCQLISKYKNNDYIFSNVDTVAFGEQGQPFAAGSTKVTLEKFFERILPPETFADLDFNAYMMRHTLAYQLHRADLGLPFISHQLKHFGEIVGVGHSDRGFSKTTLLYGEIADRISKGAGARKAKGRSLRQEAELESIHQRFDPDGSYAGVNAEAHKENLKKVFRGYMASGHTKDDIFEAMLGQHIAVINVGSGFCYGGGVDEFESSLPCIGGLRCNPNQCKNAVVSKANAPAWRDVYYQNKAMLGNPEYAHTHAQNKAAMEEAYGVLLLLEEEL
;
A
#
# COMPACT_ATOMS: atom_id res chain seq x y z
N CYS A 1 -33.31 31.58 33.47
CA CYS A 1 -32.66 31.20 32.20
C CYS A 1 -31.43 32.06 31.96
N LEU A 2 -30.29 31.45 31.62
CA LEU A 2 -29.09 32.17 31.22
C LEU A 2 -29.36 32.96 29.92
N PRO A 3 -29.09 34.27 29.89
CA PRO A 3 -29.18 35.07 28.66
C PRO A 3 -28.26 34.59 27.54
N ALA A 4 -28.67 34.78 26.29
CA ALA A 4 -27.91 34.34 25.11
C ALA A 4 -26.51 34.99 24.98
N HIS A 5 -26.30 36.19 25.52
CA HIS A 5 -25.01 36.89 25.45
C HIS A 5 -23.90 36.18 26.23
N PHE A 6 -24.23 35.42 27.28
CA PHE A 6 -23.24 34.63 28.02
C PHE A 6 -22.61 33.52 27.17
N TYR A 7 -23.34 32.99 26.19
CA TYR A 7 -22.81 31.99 25.25
C TYR A 7 -21.77 32.58 24.30
N ALA A 8 -21.92 33.84 23.90
CA ALA A 8 -20.94 34.51 23.06
C ALA A 8 -19.61 34.74 23.80
N VAL A 9 -19.70 35.23 25.04
CA VAL A 9 -18.53 35.42 25.92
C VAL A 9 -17.86 34.08 26.22
N ALA A 10 -18.64 33.05 26.57
CA ALA A 10 -18.10 31.73 26.87
C ALA A 10 -17.46 31.04 25.66
N ALA A 11 -17.91 31.31 24.43
CA ALA A 11 -17.30 30.77 23.22
C ALA A 11 -15.91 31.36 22.94
N GLU A 12 -15.72 32.65 23.23
CA GLU A 12 -14.44 33.35 23.06
C GLU A 12 -13.37 32.85 24.05
N ASP A 13 -13.79 32.47 25.26
CA ASP A 13 -12.91 31.96 26.32
C ASP A 13 -12.90 30.42 26.45
N PHE A 14 -13.54 29.69 25.52
CA PHE A 14 -13.63 28.24 25.60
C PHE A 14 -12.27 27.58 25.31
N ASP A 15 -11.65 26.99 26.32
CA ASP A 15 -10.30 26.40 26.22
C ASP A 15 -10.22 25.11 25.38
N TYR A 16 -11.37 24.51 25.05
CA TYR A 16 -11.45 23.27 24.27
C TYR A 16 -11.91 23.53 22.83
N VAL A 17 -11.85 22.48 21.99
CA VAL A 17 -12.18 22.56 20.57
C VAL A 17 -13.71 22.58 20.37
N TYR A 18 -14.20 23.52 19.57
CA TYR A 18 -15.57 23.47 19.05
C TYR A 18 -15.65 22.56 17.82
N ASP A 19 -16.29 21.41 17.96
CA ASP A 19 -16.46 20.40 16.90
C ASP A 19 -17.85 19.73 16.93
N GLY A 20 -18.03 18.67 16.14
CA GLY A 20 -19.29 17.91 16.09
C GLY A 20 -19.66 17.20 17.40
N SER A 21 -18.71 16.96 18.31
CA SER A 21 -18.96 16.38 19.63
C SER A 21 -19.60 17.43 20.55
N THR A 22 -19.07 18.65 20.53
CA THR A 22 -19.64 19.80 21.25
C THR A 22 -21.05 20.14 20.75
N GLU A 23 -21.30 20.08 19.43
CA GLU A 23 -22.66 20.21 18.87
C GLU A 23 -23.62 19.12 19.38
N LYS A 24 -23.18 17.86 19.41
CA LYS A 24 -23.99 16.73 19.91
C LYS A 24 -24.35 16.92 21.39
N LEU A 25 -23.40 17.37 22.21
CA LEU A 25 -23.64 17.66 23.62
C LEU A 25 -24.74 18.72 23.78
N PHE A 26 -24.63 19.86 23.11
CA PHE A 26 -25.67 20.89 23.20
C PHE A 26 -27.02 20.45 22.65
N LYS A 27 -27.04 19.58 21.63
CA LYS A 27 -28.27 18.96 21.13
C LYS A 27 -28.91 18.05 22.18
N GLN A 28 -28.11 17.29 22.94
CA GLN A 28 -28.59 16.46 24.04
C GLN A 28 -29.10 17.31 25.22
N LEU A 29 -28.37 18.37 25.60
CA LEU A 29 -28.78 19.32 26.65
C LEU A 29 -30.10 20.03 26.30
N LYS A 30 -30.38 20.23 25.01
CA LYS A 30 -31.66 20.76 24.50
C LYS A 30 -32.75 19.69 24.34
N SER A 31 -32.53 18.43 24.74
CA SER A 31 -33.58 17.41 24.68
C SER A 31 -34.77 17.77 25.59
N GLY A 32 -36.00 17.46 25.15
CA GLY A 32 -37.21 17.76 25.93
C GLY A 32 -37.18 17.13 27.33
N TYR A 33 -36.57 15.94 27.46
CA TYR A 33 -36.42 15.25 28.74
C TYR A 33 -35.60 16.07 29.76
N LEU A 34 -34.43 16.60 29.37
CA LEU A 34 -33.60 17.38 30.28
C LEU A 34 -34.20 18.77 30.56
N GLN A 35 -34.91 19.35 29.59
CA GLN A 35 -35.62 20.61 29.79
C GLN A 35 -36.69 20.48 30.89
N THR A 36 -37.48 19.41 30.87
CA THR A 36 -38.57 19.20 31.84
C THR A 36 -38.05 18.72 33.20
N ASN A 37 -37.05 17.83 33.24
CA ASN A 37 -36.65 17.14 34.46
C ASN A 37 -35.41 17.72 35.16
N VAL A 38 -34.60 18.52 34.48
CA VAL A 38 -33.34 19.04 35.04
C VAL A 38 -33.31 20.56 35.07
N PHE A 39 -33.65 21.22 33.96
CA PHE A 39 -33.47 22.68 33.84
C PHE A 39 -34.71 23.50 34.21
N GLY A 40 -35.89 22.88 34.26
CA GLY A 40 -37.17 23.53 34.61
C GLY A 40 -37.66 24.59 33.60
N ALA A 41 -36.89 24.88 32.56
CA ALA A 41 -37.21 25.80 31.48
C ALA A 41 -36.34 25.50 30.24
N SER A 42 -36.81 25.91 29.07
CA SER A 42 -36.05 25.74 27.83
C SER A 42 -34.79 26.61 27.84
N LEU A 43 -33.66 26.00 27.46
CA LEU A 43 -32.41 26.71 27.19
C LEU A 43 -32.60 27.65 25.98
N PRO A 44 -31.93 28.82 25.97
CA PRO A 44 -32.03 29.75 24.85
C PRO A 44 -31.59 29.13 23.54
N PHE A 45 -32.29 29.47 22.46
CA PHE A 45 -31.90 29.05 21.12
C PHE A 45 -30.74 29.91 20.62
N VAL A 46 -29.52 29.42 20.83
CA VAL A 46 -28.29 30.01 20.27
C VAL A 46 -27.82 29.14 19.09
N ASP A 47 -27.50 29.82 17.98
CA ASP A 47 -26.84 29.23 16.82
C ASP A 47 -25.33 29.15 17.08
N PHE A 48 -24.90 28.03 17.65
CA PHE A 48 -23.51 27.83 18.06
C PHE A 48 -22.51 27.93 16.90
N ALA A 49 -22.93 27.67 15.66
CA ALA A 49 -22.06 27.76 14.49
C ALA A 49 -21.67 29.20 14.14
N LYS A 50 -22.40 30.20 14.66
CA LYS A 50 -22.13 31.64 14.42
C LYS A 50 -21.35 32.31 15.54
N LEU A 51 -21.05 31.60 16.63
CA LEU A 51 -20.27 32.15 17.73
C LEU A 51 -18.77 32.19 17.38
N LYS A 52 -18.05 33.14 17.97
CA LYS A 52 -16.61 33.29 17.80
C LYS A 52 -15.89 32.35 18.76
N TRP A 53 -15.63 31.12 18.32
CA TRP A 53 -14.90 30.14 19.12
C TRP A 53 -13.40 30.37 19.07
N LYS A 54 -12.73 30.18 20.21
CA LYS A 54 -11.28 30.23 20.36
C LYS A 54 -10.55 29.20 19.49
N VAL A 55 -11.04 27.96 19.46
CA VAL A 55 -10.44 26.86 18.69
C VAL A 55 -11.53 26.11 17.91
N LEU A 56 -11.40 26.05 16.58
CA LEU A 56 -12.34 25.38 15.68
C LEU A 56 -11.82 24.00 15.23
N GLY A 57 -12.68 22.99 15.32
CA GLY A 57 -12.38 21.61 14.97
C GLY A 57 -13.17 21.08 13.78
N GLY A 58 -12.60 20.08 13.10
CA GLY A 58 -13.25 19.34 12.02
C GLY A 58 -13.83 20.23 10.93
N LYS A 59 -15.13 20.08 10.66
CA LYS A 59 -15.88 20.78 9.59
C LYS A 59 -16.00 22.31 9.76
N HIS A 60 -15.65 22.86 10.92
CA HIS A 60 -15.75 24.29 11.21
C HIS A 60 -14.43 25.05 11.02
N ARG A 61 -13.33 24.37 10.68
CA ARG A 61 -12.09 25.05 10.34
C ARG A 61 -12.24 25.88 9.05
N PRO A 62 -11.59 27.06 8.97
CA PRO A 62 -11.53 27.82 7.73
C PRO A 62 -10.92 26.95 6.62
N ALA A 63 -11.45 27.03 5.40
CA ALA A 63 -10.97 26.23 4.27
C ALA A 63 -9.49 26.46 3.92
N LYS A 64 -8.88 27.56 4.38
CA LYS A 64 -7.44 27.84 4.26
C LYS A 64 -6.56 27.02 5.21
N ASP A 65 -7.12 26.51 6.31
CA ASP A 65 -6.39 25.76 7.36
C ASP A 65 -6.66 24.25 7.30
N VAL A 66 -7.40 23.79 6.30
CA VAL A 66 -7.53 22.37 5.98
C VAL A 66 -6.37 22.03 5.06
N GLU A 67 -5.20 21.73 5.62
CA GLU A 67 -4.18 21.01 4.87
C GLU A 67 -4.85 19.79 4.25
N ASN A 68 -4.80 19.69 2.91
CA ASN A 68 -5.27 18.52 2.20
C ASN A 68 -4.36 17.35 2.58
N LYS A 69 -4.75 16.63 3.63
CA LYS A 69 -4.05 15.43 4.07
C LYS A 69 -3.97 14.48 2.88
N SER A 70 -2.74 14.19 2.44
CA SER A 70 -2.50 13.25 1.35
C SER A 70 -3.22 11.94 1.66
N GLN A 71 -4.02 11.47 0.70
CA GLN A 71 -4.70 10.18 0.83
C GLN A 71 -3.82 9.03 0.31
N VAL A 72 -2.63 9.34 -0.20
CA VAL A 72 -1.70 8.40 -0.83
C VAL A 72 -0.37 8.42 -0.07
N LEU A 73 0.21 7.25 0.13
CA LEU A 73 1.57 7.12 0.65
C LEU A 73 2.57 7.73 -0.36
N PRO A 74 3.53 8.56 0.09
CA PRO A 74 4.61 9.01 -0.77
C PRO A 74 5.31 7.84 -1.47
N ASN A 75 5.77 8.02 -2.72
CA ASN A 75 6.42 6.96 -3.50
C ASN A 75 7.61 6.33 -2.76
N SER A 76 8.45 7.14 -2.12
CA SER A 76 9.57 6.66 -1.30
C SER A 76 9.10 5.76 -0.15
N VAL A 77 8.04 6.15 0.56
CA VAL A 77 7.45 5.36 1.64
C VAL A 77 6.88 4.05 1.09
N PHE A 78 6.15 4.09 -0.03
CA PHE A 78 5.60 2.89 -0.68
C PHE A 78 6.70 1.91 -1.13
N GLU A 79 7.76 2.41 -1.74
CA GLU A 79 8.88 1.61 -2.25
C GLU A 79 9.66 0.96 -1.10
N ILE A 80 10.04 1.73 -0.08
CA ILE A 80 10.72 1.20 1.13
C ILE A 80 9.84 0.17 1.83
N SER A 81 8.56 0.49 2.03
CA SER A 81 7.63 -0.41 2.72
C SER A 81 7.40 -1.71 1.97
N SER A 82 7.19 -1.64 0.66
CA SER A 82 7.04 -2.81 -0.19
C SER A 82 8.29 -3.67 -0.21
N GLN A 83 9.47 -3.05 -0.32
CA GLN A 83 10.73 -3.76 -0.32
C GLN A 83 10.95 -4.45 1.04
N MET A 84 10.95 -3.71 2.14
CA MET A 84 11.26 -4.23 3.47
C MET A 84 10.30 -5.33 3.91
N ALA A 85 8.99 -5.15 3.65
CA ALA A 85 8.00 -6.19 3.93
C ALA A 85 8.24 -7.45 3.09
N SER A 86 8.50 -7.31 1.79
CA SER A 86 8.73 -8.45 0.91
C SER A 86 9.98 -9.24 1.33
N LEU A 87 11.08 -8.55 1.63
CA LEU A 87 12.33 -9.18 2.09
C LEU A 87 12.12 -9.95 3.41
N SER A 88 11.36 -9.38 4.35
CA SER A 88 11.09 -10.01 5.65
C SER A 88 10.23 -11.27 5.54
N ILE A 89 9.27 -11.28 4.60
CA ILE A 89 8.38 -12.43 4.35
C ILE A 89 9.16 -13.60 3.77
N VAL A 90 9.92 -13.36 2.70
CA VAL A 90 10.69 -14.43 2.04
C VAL A 90 11.81 -14.95 2.91
N ASP A 91 12.45 -14.09 3.71
CA ASP A 91 13.46 -14.49 4.71
C ASP A 91 12.85 -15.40 5.79
N PHE A 92 11.65 -15.07 6.29
CA PHE A 92 10.97 -15.91 7.27
C PHE A 92 10.61 -17.29 6.70
N LEU A 93 10.05 -17.35 5.49
CA LEU A 93 9.66 -18.63 4.86
C LEU A 93 10.89 -19.52 4.59
N ASP A 94 11.95 -18.94 4.04
CA ASP A 94 13.21 -19.64 3.78
C ASP A 94 13.82 -20.22 5.07
N ALA A 95 13.85 -19.43 6.15
CA ALA A 95 14.34 -19.90 7.45
C ALA A 95 13.45 -20.97 8.12
N MET A 96 12.17 -21.02 7.74
CA MET A 96 11.23 -22.07 8.17
C MET A 96 11.29 -23.32 7.27
N GLY A 97 12.07 -23.30 6.18
CA GLY A 97 12.13 -24.39 5.22
C GLY A 97 10.86 -24.55 4.38
N GLU A 98 10.10 -23.47 4.20
CA GLU A 98 8.88 -23.42 3.41
C GLU A 98 9.16 -22.97 1.98
N ASP A 99 8.34 -23.41 1.03
CA ASP A 99 8.47 -23.02 -0.38
C ASP A 99 8.17 -21.52 -0.57
N VAL A 100 9.11 -20.79 -1.18
CA VAL A 100 8.96 -19.37 -1.51
C VAL A 100 8.49 -19.22 -2.95
N VAL A 101 7.30 -18.65 -3.14
CA VAL A 101 6.70 -18.44 -4.46
C VAL A 101 7.30 -17.22 -5.16
N ASP A 102 7.57 -16.13 -4.42
CA ASP A 102 8.20 -14.92 -4.97
C ASP A 102 9.72 -15.05 -5.10
N ALA A 103 10.12 -15.74 -6.17
CA ALA A 103 11.54 -15.91 -6.52
C ALA A 103 12.28 -14.57 -6.76
N ALA A 104 11.58 -13.49 -7.14
CA ALA A 104 12.21 -12.20 -7.38
C ALA A 104 12.62 -11.54 -6.06
N SER A 105 11.74 -11.51 -5.07
CA SER A 105 12.07 -10.99 -3.74
C SER A 105 13.09 -11.87 -3.01
N LEU A 106 13.04 -13.19 -3.21
CA LEU A 106 14.05 -14.11 -2.70
C LEU A 106 15.46 -13.78 -3.22
N LYS A 107 15.60 -13.57 -4.54
CA LYS A 107 16.87 -13.16 -5.15
C LYS A 107 17.35 -11.82 -4.63
N ARG A 108 16.46 -10.83 -4.49
CA ARG A 108 16.79 -9.50 -3.93
C ARG A 108 17.25 -9.59 -2.47
N ARG A 109 16.62 -10.43 -1.66
CA ARG A 109 17.01 -10.69 -0.26
C ARG A 109 18.42 -11.22 -0.17
N ASN A 110 18.77 -12.20 -1.01
CA ASN A 110 20.11 -12.76 -1.07
C ASN A 110 21.14 -11.73 -1.55
N ALA A 111 20.81 -10.94 -2.57
CA ALA A 111 21.70 -9.90 -3.09
C ALA A 111 21.97 -8.76 -2.08
N LYS A 112 20.99 -8.44 -1.22
CA LYS A 112 21.10 -7.43 -0.17
C LYS A 112 21.63 -7.97 1.17
N GLU A 113 21.91 -9.28 1.24
CA GLU A 113 22.31 -9.97 2.47
C GLU A 113 21.38 -9.69 3.67
N TYR A 114 20.08 -9.58 3.41
CA TYR A 114 19.09 -9.24 4.42
C TYR A 114 18.57 -10.49 5.14
N PHE A 115 19.14 -10.83 6.30
CA PHE A 115 18.81 -12.07 7.04
C PHE A 115 18.42 -11.84 8.52
N PRO A 116 17.32 -11.10 8.82
CA PRO A 116 16.87 -10.89 10.20
C PRO A 116 16.42 -12.19 10.90
N SER A 117 15.99 -13.22 10.15
CA SER A 117 15.72 -14.57 10.67
C SER A 117 16.93 -15.16 11.38
N GLN A 118 18.11 -15.09 10.77
CA GLN A 118 19.37 -15.62 11.31
C GLN A 118 19.80 -14.85 12.56
N GLN A 119 19.70 -13.53 12.53
CA GLN A 119 19.98 -12.67 13.69
C GLN A 119 19.07 -13.01 14.88
N SER A 120 17.82 -13.36 14.59
CA SER A 120 16.83 -13.77 15.59
C SER A 120 16.93 -15.26 15.97
N GLY A 121 17.84 -16.02 15.35
CA GLY A 121 18.00 -17.46 15.52
C GLY A 121 16.77 -18.27 15.11
N LEU A 122 15.97 -17.78 14.17
CA LEU A 122 14.76 -18.46 13.69
C LEU A 122 15.13 -19.79 13.05
N ASN A 123 14.40 -20.83 13.45
CA ASN A 123 14.39 -22.15 12.82
C ASN A 123 13.07 -22.83 13.20
N PRO A 124 12.66 -23.91 12.50
CA PRO A 124 11.39 -24.59 12.77
C PRO A 124 11.23 -25.04 14.24
N LEU A 125 12.30 -25.53 14.87
CA LEU A 125 12.25 -25.97 16.27
C LEU A 125 12.00 -24.80 17.23
N LYS A 126 12.74 -23.69 17.09
CA LYS A 126 12.55 -22.48 17.91
C LYS A 126 11.14 -21.92 17.75
N PHE A 127 10.65 -21.84 16.51
CA PHE A 127 9.29 -21.37 16.23
C PHE A 127 8.24 -22.27 16.88
N ASN A 128 8.33 -23.59 16.73
CA ASN A 128 7.38 -24.53 17.32
C ASN A 128 7.43 -24.54 18.85
N LEU A 129 8.61 -24.35 19.45
CA LEU A 129 8.75 -24.14 20.90
C LEU A 129 8.09 -22.83 21.36
N TYR A 130 8.19 -21.78 20.54
CA TYR A 130 7.49 -20.52 20.81
C TYR A 130 5.98 -20.71 20.79
N VAL A 131 5.44 -21.41 19.79
CA VAL A 131 4.02 -21.79 19.71
C VAL A 131 3.61 -22.56 20.97
N TYR A 132 4.38 -23.60 21.36
CA TYR A 132 4.11 -24.40 22.56
C TYR A 132 4.08 -23.54 23.83
N LYS A 133 5.07 -22.66 24.01
CA LYS A 133 5.13 -21.70 25.13
C LYS A 133 3.88 -20.81 25.17
N ARG A 134 3.50 -20.23 24.02
CA ARG A 134 2.38 -19.28 23.92
C ARG A 134 1.04 -19.94 24.23
N LEU A 135 0.78 -21.13 23.67
CA LEU A 135 -0.44 -21.88 23.90
C LEU A 135 -0.52 -22.42 25.34
N ALA A 136 0.56 -23.01 25.86
CA ALA A 136 0.58 -23.52 27.24
C ALA A 136 0.30 -22.40 28.27
N ASN A 137 0.88 -21.21 28.06
CA ASN A 137 0.61 -20.04 28.91
C ASN A 137 -0.85 -19.55 28.86
N LYS A 138 -1.61 -19.96 27.85
CA LYS A 138 -3.02 -19.60 27.64
C LYS A 138 -3.98 -20.74 27.98
N GLY A 139 -3.51 -21.75 28.69
CA GLY A 139 -4.33 -22.83 29.25
C GLY A 139 -4.56 -24.01 28.32
N PHE A 140 -3.87 -24.09 27.18
CA PHE A 140 -3.96 -25.26 26.29
C PHE A 140 -3.27 -26.48 26.92
N SER A 141 -3.95 -27.63 26.89
CA SER A 141 -3.33 -28.90 27.26
C SER A 141 -2.30 -29.33 26.20
N LYS A 142 -1.42 -30.25 26.57
CA LYS A 142 -0.40 -30.78 25.64
C LYS A 142 -1.04 -31.44 24.41
N ASP A 143 -2.17 -32.12 24.59
CA ASP A 143 -2.89 -32.77 23.50
C ASP A 143 -3.49 -31.74 22.54
N GLU A 144 -4.01 -30.62 23.04
CA GLU A 144 -4.51 -29.54 22.19
C GLU A 144 -3.38 -28.83 21.43
N VAL A 145 -2.22 -28.64 22.06
CA VAL A 145 -1.04 -28.13 21.36
C VAL A 145 -0.60 -29.09 20.25
N ALA A 146 -0.67 -30.40 20.48
CA ALA A 146 -0.31 -31.40 19.48
C ALA A 146 -1.24 -31.36 18.24
N LYS A 147 -2.50 -30.96 18.39
CA LYS A 147 -3.41 -30.73 17.25
C LYS A 147 -2.98 -29.53 16.39
N VAL A 148 -2.42 -28.48 17.01
CA VAL A 148 -1.96 -27.27 16.29
C VAL A 148 -0.60 -27.49 15.62
N LEU A 149 0.34 -28.13 16.31
CA LEU A 149 1.69 -28.36 15.80
C LEU A 149 1.81 -29.60 14.91
N GLY A 150 0.95 -30.59 15.11
CA GLY A 150 1.06 -31.92 14.50
C GLY A 150 1.87 -32.87 15.38
N SER A 151 1.48 -34.14 15.39
CA SER A 151 2.10 -35.18 16.20
C SER A 151 3.59 -35.40 15.85
N ASP A 152 3.95 -35.29 14.58
CA ASP A 152 5.34 -35.46 14.13
C ASP A 152 6.26 -34.38 14.70
N VAL A 153 5.79 -33.13 14.74
CA VAL A 153 6.53 -32.02 15.34
C VAL A 153 6.69 -32.23 16.85
N MET A 154 5.63 -32.67 17.53
CA MET A 154 5.70 -32.96 18.97
C MET A 154 6.65 -34.11 19.30
N ASN A 155 6.85 -35.06 18.38
CA ASN A 155 7.77 -36.18 18.56
C ASN A 155 9.20 -35.90 18.07
N SER A 156 9.41 -34.79 17.35
CA SER A 156 10.70 -34.43 16.75
C SER A 156 11.80 -34.09 17.76
N SER A 157 11.43 -33.74 19.00
CA SER A 157 12.38 -33.31 20.01
C SER A 157 11.93 -33.63 21.43
N ARG A 158 12.89 -34.02 22.27
CA ARG A 158 12.71 -34.21 23.72
C ARG A 158 12.17 -32.97 24.45
N LEU A 159 12.32 -31.79 23.84
CA LEU A 159 11.86 -30.52 24.41
C LEU A 159 10.33 -30.42 24.48
N PHE A 160 9.60 -31.15 23.63
CA PHE A 160 8.14 -31.21 23.71
C PHE A 160 7.63 -32.23 24.74
N SER A 161 8.52 -33.08 25.28
CA SER A 161 8.16 -34.05 26.32
C SER A 161 7.96 -33.41 27.70
N VAL A 162 8.55 -32.24 27.92
CA VAL A 162 8.56 -31.49 29.18
C VAL A 162 7.60 -30.30 29.16
N ILE A 163 7.35 -29.70 30.32
CA ILE A 163 6.54 -28.47 30.42
C ILE A 163 7.21 -27.33 29.63
N ALA A 164 6.40 -26.48 28.98
CA ALA A 164 6.90 -25.47 28.05
C ALA A 164 7.92 -24.50 28.65
N SER A 165 7.74 -24.09 29.91
CA SER A 165 8.69 -23.20 30.60
C SER A 165 10.07 -23.83 30.79
N TYR A 166 10.13 -25.14 31.03
CA TYR A 166 11.39 -25.89 31.12
C TYR A 166 11.98 -26.15 29.73
N ALA A 167 11.15 -26.47 28.74
CA ALA A 167 11.58 -26.65 27.35
C ALA A 167 12.33 -25.42 26.81
N VAL A 168 11.78 -24.22 27.05
CA VAL A 168 12.37 -22.95 26.62
C VAL A 168 13.73 -22.71 27.29
N LYS A 169 13.83 -22.93 28.61
CA LYS A 169 15.09 -22.78 29.35
C LYS A 169 16.14 -23.79 28.88
N GLN A 170 15.75 -25.02 28.57
CA GLN A 170 16.66 -26.04 28.06
C GLN A 170 17.13 -25.68 26.64
N TYR A 171 16.24 -25.23 25.76
CA TYR A 171 16.59 -24.77 24.42
C TYR A 171 17.62 -23.63 24.46
N GLU A 172 17.39 -22.63 25.31
CA GLU A 172 18.30 -21.50 25.48
C GLU A 172 19.69 -21.95 25.98
N LYS A 173 19.76 -22.90 26.92
CA LYS A 173 21.03 -23.49 27.38
C LYS A 173 21.74 -24.27 26.28
N ASP A 174 21.00 -25.04 25.48
CA ASP A 174 21.56 -25.93 24.46
C ASP A 174 22.03 -25.14 23.22
N THR A 175 21.40 -24.00 22.91
CA THR A 175 21.65 -23.26 21.65
C THR A 175 22.21 -21.85 21.84
N GLY A 176 22.17 -21.28 23.04
CA GLY A 176 22.44 -19.86 23.29
C GLY A 176 21.39 -18.91 22.72
N SER A 177 20.29 -19.40 22.15
CA SER A 177 19.27 -18.59 21.48
C SER A 177 18.01 -18.47 22.32
N ALA A 178 17.82 -17.32 22.98
CA ALA A 178 16.67 -17.10 23.85
C ALA A 178 15.35 -16.87 23.09
N LEU A 179 14.23 -17.25 23.73
CA LEU A 179 12.86 -16.90 23.31
C LEU A 179 12.34 -15.71 24.13
N ASP A 180 13.01 -14.59 23.96
CA ASP A 180 12.85 -13.34 24.70
C ASP A 180 11.90 -12.35 23.98
N ASP A 181 11.92 -11.10 24.44
CA ASP A 181 11.10 -10.05 23.85
C ASP A 181 11.56 -9.67 22.43
N GLN A 182 12.86 -9.77 22.13
CA GLN A 182 13.39 -9.49 20.80
C GLN A 182 12.85 -10.49 19.76
N PHE A 183 12.81 -11.77 20.10
CA PHE A 183 12.21 -12.77 19.23
C PHE A 183 10.70 -12.50 18.99
N ARG A 184 9.98 -12.08 20.03
CA ARG A 184 8.56 -11.67 19.90
C ARG A 184 8.41 -10.44 18.98
N LEU A 185 9.26 -9.42 19.14
CA LEU A 185 9.22 -8.21 18.32
C LEU A 185 9.59 -8.49 16.86
N TYR A 186 10.49 -9.44 16.61
CA TYR A 186 10.78 -9.94 15.27
C TYR A 186 9.54 -10.60 14.63
N LEU A 187 8.90 -11.56 15.30
CA LEU A 187 7.68 -12.22 14.78
C LEU A 187 6.53 -11.22 14.56
N ASN A 188 6.39 -10.23 15.44
CA ASN A 188 5.41 -9.16 15.27
C ASN A 188 5.69 -8.34 14.00
N PHE A 189 6.95 -8.01 13.74
CA PHE A 189 7.31 -7.27 12.53
C PHE A 189 7.08 -8.08 11.24
N VAL A 190 7.39 -9.38 11.25
CA VAL A 190 7.04 -10.28 10.15
C VAL A 190 5.52 -10.29 9.94
N ASN A 191 4.75 -10.40 11.01
CA ASN A 191 3.28 -10.31 10.94
C ASN A 191 2.83 -8.99 10.31
N TYR A 192 3.35 -7.84 10.76
CA TYR A 192 2.96 -6.54 10.22
C TYR A 192 3.35 -6.37 8.74
N SER A 193 4.48 -6.93 8.34
CA SER A 193 4.92 -6.99 6.94
C SER A 193 3.88 -7.73 6.07
N CYS A 194 3.34 -8.85 6.58
CA CYS A 194 2.29 -9.59 5.88
C CYS A 194 1.01 -8.76 5.74
N LEU A 195 0.59 -8.08 6.82
CA LEU A 195 -0.59 -7.21 6.81
C LEU A 195 -0.45 -6.07 5.79
N TYR A 196 0.73 -5.45 5.74
CA TYR A 196 1.02 -4.40 4.76
C TYR A 196 0.96 -4.94 3.33
N ILE A 197 1.66 -6.03 3.01
CA ILE A 197 1.65 -6.60 1.65
C ILE A 197 0.24 -6.98 1.21
N ILE A 198 -0.50 -7.70 2.06
CA ILE A 198 -1.87 -8.11 1.73
C ILE A 198 -2.74 -6.87 1.53
N GLY A 199 -2.73 -5.90 2.45
CA GLY A 199 -3.55 -4.69 2.35
C GLY A 199 -3.19 -3.81 1.14
N GLN A 200 -1.88 -3.59 0.91
CA GLN A 200 -1.36 -2.70 -0.13
C GLN A 200 -1.53 -3.27 -1.54
N TYR A 201 -1.29 -4.56 -1.76
CA TYR A 201 -1.36 -5.15 -3.10
C TYR A 201 -2.75 -5.67 -3.48
N THR A 202 -3.65 -5.86 -2.51
CA THR A 202 -5.07 -6.16 -2.81
C THR A 202 -5.90 -4.89 -2.92
N GLY A 203 -5.58 -3.84 -2.14
CA GLY A 203 -6.40 -2.63 -2.06
C GLY A 203 -7.77 -2.90 -1.44
N MET A 204 -7.91 -3.97 -0.67
CA MET A 204 -9.14 -4.33 0.03
C MET A 204 -9.61 -3.21 0.95
N ARG A 205 -10.93 -3.07 1.11
CA ARG A 205 -11.48 -2.15 2.12
C ARG A 205 -11.15 -2.70 3.52
N PRO A 206 -11.04 -1.83 4.54
CA PRO A 206 -10.81 -2.28 5.91
C PRO A 206 -11.78 -3.33 6.43
N SER A 207 -13.05 -3.23 6.08
CA SER A 207 -14.05 -4.24 6.43
C SER A 207 -13.86 -5.58 5.71
N GLU A 208 -13.23 -5.59 4.54
CA GLU A 208 -13.06 -6.78 3.71
C GLU A 208 -11.84 -7.59 4.14
N TYR A 209 -10.70 -6.93 4.32
CA TYR A 209 -9.50 -7.64 4.76
C TYR A 209 -9.61 -8.11 6.22
N ALA A 210 -10.45 -7.47 7.03
CA ALA A 210 -10.69 -7.88 8.42
C ALA A 210 -11.27 -9.31 8.49
N GLU A 211 -12.08 -9.71 7.51
CA GLU A 211 -12.72 -11.03 7.43
C GLU A 211 -11.86 -12.10 6.73
N LEU A 212 -10.60 -11.79 6.38
CA LEU A 212 -9.72 -12.79 5.76
C LEU A 212 -9.27 -13.83 6.78
N LEU A 213 -9.55 -15.09 6.47
CA LEU A 213 -9.12 -16.26 7.23
C LEU A 213 -7.86 -16.87 6.60
N ALA A 214 -6.80 -17.07 7.38
CA ALA A 214 -5.55 -17.64 6.92
C ALA A 214 -5.74 -19.06 6.35
N SER A 215 -6.65 -19.85 6.92
CA SER A 215 -6.93 -21.22 6.50
C SER A 215 -7.62 -21.34 5.14
N SER A 216 -8.46 -20.37 4.74
CA SER A 216 -9.41 -20.56 3.63
C SER A 216 -9.48 -19.43 2.61
N SER A 217 -8.82 -18.28 2.86
CA SER A 217 -8.96 -17.12 1.99
C SER A 217 -8.28 -17.29 0.65
N LEU A 218 -7.13 -17.99 0.60
CA LEU A 218 -6.34 -18.18 -0.61
C LEU A 218 -6.82 -19.42 -1.38
N ARG A 219 -7.26 -19.23 -2.64
CA ARG A 219 -7.83 -20.29 -3.47
C ARG A 219 -7.26 -20.24 -4.89
N PRO A 220 -7.06 -21.39 -5.55
CA PRO A 220 -6.77 -21.42 -6.98
C PRO A 220 -8.05 -21.10 -7.77
N ASP A 221 -7.93 -20.23 -8.77
CA ASP A 221 -8.98 -19.93 -9.74
C ASP A 221 -8.39 -20.07 -11.16
N GLY A 222 -8.60 -21.24 -11.75
CA GLY A 222 -8.00 -21.63 -13.02
C GLY A 222 -6.46 -21.55 -12.99
N ARG A 223 -5.90 -20.56 -13.70
CA ARG A 223 -4.44 -20.32 -13.77
C ARG A 223 -3.93 -19.36 -12.70
N TYR A 224 -4.83 -18.69 -11.99
CA TYR A 224 -4.49 -17.63 -11.04
C TYR A 224 -4.76 -18.08 -9.62
N TRP A 225 -4.18 -17.35 -8.68
CA TRP A 225 -4.49 -17.49 -7.27
C TRP A 225 -5.25 -16.25 -6.83
N VAL A 226 -6.27 -16.45 -6.00
CA VAL A 226 -7.13 -15.37 -5.55
C VAL A 226 -7.37 -15.41 -4.05
N LEU A 227 -7.64 -14.24 -3.48
CA LEU A 227 -8.12 -14.06 -2.13
C LEU A 227 -9.63 -13.83 -2.13
N ALA A 228 -10.36 -14.62 -1.35
CA ALA A 228 -11.79 -14.47 -1.10
C ALA A 228 -12.02 -13.92 0.31
N SER A 229 -12.83 -12.86 0.43
CA SER A 229 -13.39 -12.42 1.72
C SER A 229 -14.77 -13.03 1.93
N ASN A 230 -15.15 -13.22 3.19
CA ASN A 230 -16.47 -13.76 3.56
C ASN A 230 -17.49 -12.64 3.83
N VAL A 231 -17.27 -11.40 3.36
CA VAL A 231 -18.19 -10.28 3.62
C VAL A 231 -19.44 -10.45 2.78
N SER A 232 -20.45 -11.13 3.33
CA SER A 232 -21.82 -11.01 2.84
C SER A 232 -22.36 -9.65 3.27
N LYS A 233 -22.30 -8.64 2.40
CA LYS A 233 -23.26 -7.54 2.53
C LYS A 233 -24.66 -8.17 2.49
N HIS A 234 -25.56 -7.73 3.34
CA HIS A 234 -26.90 -8.30 3.59
C HIS A 234 -27.89 -8.29 2.41
N GLN A 235 -27.42 -8.54 1.18
CA GLN A 235 -28.23 -8.77 0.00
C GLN A 235 -27.60 -9.96 -0.71
N ASP A 236 -28.37 -11.01 -0.91
CA ASP A 236 -28.01 -12.10 -1.82
C ASP A 236 -27.62 -11.46 -3.15
N ASN A 237 -26.31 -11.39 -3.43
CA ASN A 237 -25.78 -10.83 -4.66
C ASN A 237 -26.21 -11.78 -5.78
N LEU A 238 -27.37 -11.48 -6.39
CA LEU A 238 -27.95 -12.16 -7.55
C LEU A 238 -27.12 -12.00 -8.85
N VAL A 239 -25.88 -11.56 -8.74
CA VAL A 239 -24.99 -11.29 -9.87
C VAL A 239 -23.65 -11.96 -9.58
N GLU A 240 -23.60 -13.27 -9.78
CA GLU A 240 -22.37 -14.11 -9.84
C GLU A 240 -21.41 -13.70 -10.98
N LEU A 241 -21.60 -12.54 -11.61
CA LEU A 241 -20.88 -12.16 -12.82
C LEU A 241 -19.51 -11.50 -12.54
N PHE A 242 -19.27 -11.04 -11.31
CA PHE A 242 -18.01 -10.42 -10.89
C PHE A 242 -17.69 -10.84 -9.47
N ASP A 243 -17.01 -11.97 -9.34
CA ASP A 243 -16.76 -12.59 -8.06
C ASP A 243 -15.99 -11.70 -7.09
N ASP A 244 -16.26 -11.93 -5.80
CA ASP A 244 -15.68 -11.23 -4.67
C ASP A 244 -14.20 -11.59 -4.39
N PHE A 245 -13.39 -11.69 -5.44
CA PHE A 245 -12.01 -12.14 -5.37
C PHE A 245 -10.98 -11.04 -5.68
N TRP A 246 -9.81 -11.12 -5.06
CA TRP A 246 -8.63 -10.29 -5.38
C TRP A 246 -7.50 -11.16 -5.89
N LEU A 247 -6.78 -10.70 -6.91
CA LEU A 247 -5.62 -11.44 -7.42
C LEU A 247 -4.53 -11.54 -6.34
N ALA A 248 -4.07 -12.75 -6.06
CA ALA A 248 -2.97 -13.04 -5.15
C ALA A 248 -1.67 -13.24 -5.94
N ILE A 249 -0.93 -12.15 -6.13
CA ILE A 249 0.43 -12.19 -6.70
C ILE A 249 1.38 -13.02 -5.81
N PRO A 250 2.53 -13.50 -6.32
CA PRO A 250 3.46 -14.36 -5.56
C PRO A 250 3.75 -13.91 -4.12
N ILE A 251 4.09 -12.64 -3.91
CA ILE A 251 4.41 -12.15 -2.56
C ILE A 251 3.19 -12.10 -1.62
N VAL A 252 1.98 -11.93 -2.16
CA VAL A 252 0.74 -11.99 -1.38
C VAL A 252 0.46 -13.45 -0.97
N ARG A 253 0.76 -14.42 -1.83
CA ARG A 253 0.65 -15.86 -1.50
C ARG A 253 1.62 -16.23 -0.38
N ASP A 254 2.87 -15.78 -0.49
CA ASP A 254 3.88 -15.97 0.54
C ASP A 254 3.47 -15.30 1.86
N ALA A 255 2.93 -14.07 1.81
CA ALA A 255 2.41 -13.38 3.00
C ALA A 255 1.28 -14.18 3.70
N VAL A 256 0.34 -14.73 2.93
CA VAL A 256 -0.73 -15.58 3.48
C VAL A 256 -0.15 -16.85 4.10
N ARG A 257 0.85 -17.47 3.46
CA ARG A 257 1.52 -18.65 4.01
C ARG A 257 2.20 -18.35 5.36
N VAL A 258 2.86 -17.20 5.47
CA VAL A 258 3.41 -16.73 6.75
C VAL A 258 2.30 -16.51 7.78
N CYS A 259 1.18 -15.90 7.40
CA CYS A 259 0.03 -15.73 8.30
C CYS A 259 -0.54 -17.07 8.79
N GLN A 260 -0.56 -18.13 7.96
CA GLN A 260 -0.96 -19.49 8.37
C GLN A 260 -0.02 -20.11 9.41
N LEU A 261 1.28 -19.78 9.35
CA LEU A 261 2.23 -20.23 10.37
C LEU A 261 2.07 -19.44 11.66
N ILE A 262 1.97 -18.12 11.54
CA ILE A 262 1.81 -17.18 12.66
C ILE A 262 0.49 -17.40 13.42
N SER A 263 -0.59 -17.78 12.72
CA SER A 263 -1.89 -18.08 13.34
C SER A 263 -1.79 -19.18 14.39
N LYS A 264 -0.82 -20.12 14.26
CA LYS A 264 -0.59 -21.20 15.23
C LYS A 264 -0.32 -20.70 16.64
N TYR A 265 0.54 -19.69 16.82
CA TYR A 265 0.80 -19.16 18.17
C TYR A 265 -0.22 -18.11 18.60
N LYS A 266 -0.91 -17.44 17.66
CA LYS A 266 -2.00 -16.52 17.98
C LYS A 266 -3.27 -17.26 18.43
N ASN A 267 -3.44 -18.52 18.01
CA ASN A 267 -4.70 -19.24 18.10
C ASN A 267 -5.87 -18.40 17.52
N ASN A 268 -5.62 -17.76 16.39
CA ASN A 268 -6.58 -16.91 15.71
C ASN A 268 -6.38 -17.05 14.20
N ASP A 269 -7.44 -17.45 13.50
CA ASP A 269 -7.40 -17.70 12.06
C ASP A 269 -7.57 -16.43 11.23
N TYR A 270 -8.04 -15.32 11.82
CA TYR A 270 -8.11 -14.04 11.11
C TYR A 270 -6.69 -13.53 10.81
N ILE A 271 -6.42 -13.19 9.54
CA ILE A 271 -5.14 -12.60 9.11
C ILE A 271 -4.92 -11.28 9.84
N PHE A 272 -5.91 -10.39 9.77
CA PHE A 272 -5.91 -9.08 10.41
C PHE A 272 -6.42 -9.20 11.84
N SER A 273 -5.56 -9.71 12.72
CA SER A 273 -5.84 -9.92 14.14
C SER A 273 -4.73 -9.41 15.04
N ASN A 274 -5.04 -9.27 16.33
CA ASN A 274 -4.02 -9.04 17.36
C ASN A 274 -2.99 -10.20 17.37
N VAL A 275 -1.75 -9.86 17.73
CA VAL A 275 -0.61 -10.79 17.93
C VAL A 275 -0.66 -11.50 19.28
N ASP A 276 -1.57 -11.10 20.17
CA ASP A 276 -1.86 -11.80 21.42
C ASP A 276 -2.49 -13.16 21.15
N THR A 277 -2.13 -14.13 21.99
CA THR A 277 -2.68 -15.49 21.89
C THR A 277 -4.06 -15.53 22.53
N VAL A 278 -5.06 -15.98 21.77
CA VAL A 278 -6.44 -16.22 22.23
C VAL A 278 -6.43 -17.36 23.25
N ALA A 279 -7.16 -17.21 24.36
CA ALA A 279 -7.16 -18.22 25.41
C ALA A 279 -7.88 -19.51 24.99
N PHE A 280 -7.61 -20.60 25.68
CA PHE A 280 -8.31 -21.86 25.42
C PHE A 280 -9.83 -21.69 25.64
N GLY A 281 -10.62 -22.13 24.67
CA GLY A 281 -12.09 -22.00 24.69
C GLY A 281 -12.62 -20.64 24.24
N GLU A 282 -11.76 -19.64 24.00
CA GLU A 282 -12.16 -18.35 23.42
C GLU A 282 -12.11 -18.38 21.90
N GLN A 283 -12.97 -17.60 21.25
CA GLN A 283 -12.98 -17.45 19.80
C GLN A 283 -12.10 -16.27 19.37
N GLY A 284 -11.26 -16.52 18.37
CA GLY A 284 -10.49 -15.46 17.72
C GLY A 284 -11.40 -14.41 17.11
N GLN A 285 -10.97 -13.16 17.17
CA GLN A 285 -11.67 -12.01 16.60
C GLN A 285 -10.77 -11.29 15.60
N PRO A 286 -11.35 -10.68 14.55
CA PRO A 286 -10.62 -9.79 13.67
C PRO A 286 -10.25 -8.50 14.41
N PHE A 287 -9.50 -7.63 13.76
CA PHE A 287 -9.18 -6.31 14.29
C PHE A 287 -10.42 -5.48 14.60
N ALA A 288 -10.40 -4.82 15.76
CA ALA A 288 -11.34 -3.77 16.06
C ALA A 288 -11.12 -2.54 15.15
N ALA A 289 -12.14 -1.68 15.07
CA ALA A 289 -12.04 -0.45 14.30
C ALA A 289 -10.83 0.40 14.72
N GLY A 290 -9.97 0.74 13.76
CA GLY A 290 -8.76 1.53 14.00
C GLY A 290 -7.51 0.72 14.39
N SER A 291 -7.63 -0.56 14.75
CA SER A 291 -6.45 -1.38 15.10
C SER A 291 -5.47 -1.53 13.95
N THR A 292 -5.94 -1.59 12.70
CA THR A 292 -5.04 -1.64 11.53
C THR A 292 -4.12 -0.42 11.46
N LYS A 293 -4.61 0.78 11.78
CA LYS A 293 -3.79 2.00 11.79
C LYS A 293 -2.64 1.85 12.80
N VAL A 294 -2.99 1.57 14.06
CA VAL A 294 -2.01 1.43 15.16
C VAL A 294 -0.99 0.33 14.87
N THR A 295 -1.43 -0.79 14.30
CA THR A 295 -0.53 -1.90 13.96
C THR A 295 0.44 -1.53 12.84
N LEU A 296 -0.04 -0.88 11.77
CA LEU A 296 0.82 -0.50 10.65
C LEU A 296 1.69 0.73 10.96
N GLU A 297 1.30 1.61 11.88
CA GLU A 297 2.19 2.66 12.41
C GLU A 297 3.46 2.05 13.03
N LYS A 298 3.33 0.97 13.82
CA LYS A 298 4.51 0.24 14.37
C LYS A 298 5.36 -0.41 13.28
N PHE A 299 4.76 -0.74 12.14
CA PHE A 299 5.51 -1.22 10.98
C PHE A 299 6.31 -0.08 10.36
N PHE A 300 5.67 1.04 10.04
CA PHE A 300 6.32 2.21 9.45
C PHE A 300 7.41 2.78 10.36
N GLU A 301 7.16 2.89 11.67
CA GLU A 301 8.13 3.35 12.67
C GLU A 301 9.44 2.54 12.62
N ARG A 302 9.35 1.24 12.31
CA ARG A 302 10.52 0.35 12.28
C ARG A 302 11.32 0.44 10.97
N ILE A 303 10.72 0.86 9.87
CA ILE A 303 11.35 0.82 8.54
C ILE A 303 11.65 2.19 7.95
N LEU A 304 10.96 3.23 8.40
CA LEU A 304 11.13 4.59 7.89
C LEU A 304 12.12 5.38 8.76
N PRO A 305 12.84 6.34 8.16
CA PRO A 305 13.57 7.33 8.95
C PRO A 305 12.65 8.11 9.90
N PRO A 306 13.11 8.48 11.12
CA PRO A 306 12.26 9.13 12.13
C PRO A 306 11.53 10.37 11.63
N GLU A 307 12.19 11.20 10.83
CA GLU A 307 11.61 12.39 10.20
C GLU A 307 10.50 12.05 9.22
N THR A 308 10.70 11.02 8.39
CA THR A 308 9.70 10.59 7.40
C THR A 308 8.48 9.96 8.09
N PHE A 309 8.71 9.23 9.19
CA PHE A 309 7.64 8.66 9.98
C PHE A 309 6.83 9.72 10.73
N ALA A 310 7.48 10.73 11.30
CA ALA A 310 6.80 11.81 12.03
C ALA A 310 5.83 12.59 11.15
N ASP A 311 6.18 12.77 9.87
CA ASP A 311 5.33 13.46 8.88
C ASP A 311 4.23 12.57 8.28
N LEU A 312 4.26 11.26 8.55
CA LEU A 312 3.31 10.30 7.97
C LEU A 312 2.01 10.22 8.78
N ASP A 313 0.93 10.86 8.30
CA ASP A 313 -0.41 10.67 8.85
C ASP A 313 -1.13 9.44 8.24
N PHE A 314 -0.67 8.25 8.61
CA PHE A 314 -1.20 7.01 8.07
C PHE A 314 -2.69 6.78 8.43
N ASN A 315 -3.46 6.29 7.45
CA ASN A 315 -4.77 5.70 7.67
C ASN A 315 -4.97 4.45 6.78
N ALA A 316 -5.82 3.52 7.22
CA ALA A 316 -5.98 2.23 6.54
C ALA A 316 -6.49 2.33 5.09
N TYR A 317 -7.25 3.39 4.74
CA TYR A 317 -7.70 3.62 3.37
C TYR A 317 -6.56 4.06 2.44
N MET A 318 -5.46 4.61 2.97
CA MET A 318 -4.30 4.99 2.16
C MET A 318 -3.74 3.82 1.37
N MET A 319 -3.72 2.60 1.91
CA MET A 319 -3.23 1.44 1.16
C MET A 319 -3.99 1.24 -0.15
N ARG A 320 -5.33 1.38 -0.11
CA ARG A 320 -6.20 1.27 -1.28
C ARG A 320 -5.99 2.42 -2.26
N HIS A 321 -5.89 3.66 -1.76
CA HIS A 321 -5.63 4.83 -2.59
C HIS A 321 -4.25 4.78 -3.24
N THR A 322 -3.22 4.39 -2.49
CA THR A 322 -1.87 4.16 -2.98
C THR A 322 -1.87 3.09 -4.06
N LEU A 323 -2.61 1.99 -3.91
CA LEU A 323 -2.68 0.99 -4.97
C LEU A 323 -3.29 1.59 -6.24
N ALA A 324 -4.43 2.26 -6.13
CA ALA A 324 -5.07 2.92 -7.27
C ALA A 324 -4.12 3.90 -7.97
N TYR A 325 -3.39 4.70 -7.18
CA TYR A 325 -2.39 5.63 -7.64
C TYR A 325 -1.24 4.93 -8.38
N GLN A 326 -0.64 3.88 -7.80
CA GLN A 326 0.46 3.15 -8.43
C GLN A 326 0.01 2.42 -9.71
N LEU A 327 -1.21 1.89 -9.75
CA LEU A 327 -1.75 1.27 -10.97
C LEU A 327 -1.96 2.33 -12.07
N HIS A 328 -2.42 3.53 -11.72
CA HIS A 328 -2.49 4.65 -12.66
C HIS A 328 -1.11 5.11 -13.13
N ARG A 329 -0.13 5.20 -12.22
CA ARG A 329 1.26 5.54 -12.51
C ARG A 329 1.93 4.51 -13.44
N ALA A 330 1.50 3.25 -13.34
CA ALA A 330 1.90 2.16 -14.24
C ALA A 330 1.11 2.12 -15.58
N ASP A 331 0.33 3.16 -15.89
CA ASP A 331 -0.48 3.28 -17.11
C ASP A 331 -1.48 2.12 -17.32
N LEU A 332 -1.95 1.50 -16.23
CA LEU A 332 -2.97 0.46 -16.32
C LEU A 332 -4.34 1.06 -16.63
N GLY A 333 -5.06 0.39 -17.53
CA GLY A 333 -6.38 0.83 -17.97
C GLY A 333 -7.40 0.87 -16.82
N LEU A 334 -8.30 1.86 -16.88
CA LEU A 334 -9.43 2.01 -15.95
C LEU A 334 -10.23 0.71 -15.72
N PRO A 335 -10.50 -0.14 -16.73
CA PRO A 335 -11.17 -1.42 -16.52
C PRO A 335 -10.44 -2.33 -15.53
N PHE A 336 -9.11 -2.41 -15.61
CA PHE A 336 -8.29 -3.26 -14.75
C PHE A 336 -8.26 -2.74 -13.32
N ILE A 337 -8.06 -1.43 -13.15
CA ILE A 337 -8.07 -0.77 -11.84
C ILE A 337 -9.44 -0.93 -11.17
N SER A 338 -10.52 -0.75 -11.95
CA SER A 338 -11.88 -0.90 -11.45
C SER A 338 -12.22 -2.34 -11.10
N HIS A 339 -11.68 -3.33 -11.82
CA HIS A 339 -11.79 -4.74 -11.47
C HIS A 339 -11.10 -5.03 -10.13
N GLN A 340 -9.81 -4.68 -9.99
CA GLN A 340 -9.03 -4.92 -8.76
C GLN A 340 -9.67 -4.25 -7.52
N LEU A 341 -10.27 -3.07 -7.70
CA LEU A 341 -10.92 -2.35 -6.61
C LEU A 341 -12.38 -2.77 -6.38
N LYS A 342 -12.93 -3.74 -7.12
CA LYS A 342 -14.34 -4.21 -7.06
C LYS A 342 -15.39 -3.13 -7.36
N HIS A 343 -15.19 -2.38 -8.44
CA HIS A 343 -16.13 -1.36 -8.92
C HIS A 343 -16.58 -1.58 -10.37
N PHE A 344 -16.12 -2.65 -11.02
CA PHE A 344 -16.49 -2.94 -12.41
C PHE A 344 -18.01 -3.20 -12.59
N GLY A 345 -18.66 -3.89 -11.65
CA GLY A 345 -20.13 -4.09 -11.67
C GLY A 345 -20.94 -2.79 -11.61
N GLU A 346 -20.44 -1.77 -10.90
CA GLU A 346 -21.05 -0.43 -10.85
C GLU A 346 -20.90 0.32 -12.19
N ILE A 347 -19.82 0.04 -12.92
CA ILE A 347 -19.50 0.64 -14.23
C ILE A 347 -20.29 -0.01 -15.36
N VAL A 348 -20.49 -1.33 -15.32
CA VAL A 348 -21.14 -2.11 -16.38
C VAL A 348 -22.66 -2.17 -16.21
N GLY A 349 -23.22 -1.62 -15.13
CA GLY A 349 -24.66 -1.41 -14.99
C GLY A 349 -25.45 -2.71 -14.84
N VAL A 350 -24.85 -3.74 -14.25
CA VAL A 350 -25.56 -5.01 -14.01
C VAL A 350 -26.34 -4.89 -12.70
N GLY A 351 -27.64 -4.60 -12.80
CA GLY A 351 -28.61 -4.97 -11.76
C GLY A 351 -29.51 -3.89 -11.15
N HIS A 352 -29.29 -2.59 -11.36
CA HIS A 352 -30.23 -1.55 -10.89
C HIS A 352 -30.40 -0.43 -11.91
N SER A 353 -31.54 -0.44 -12.59
CA SER A 353 -32.00 0.46 -13.64
C SER A 353 -32.28 1.91 -13.20
N ASP A 354 -31.60 2.43 -12.18
CA ASP A 354 -31.72 3.85 -11.75
C ASP A 354 -30.37 4.54 -11.47
N ARG A 355 -29.24 3.86 -11.71
CA ARG A 355 -27.89 4.48 -11.58
C ARG A 355 -27.06 4.32 -12.84
N GLY A 356 -27.68 4.54 -14.00
CA GLY A 356 -26.96 4.61 -15.27
C GLY A 356 -25.98 5.77 -15.27
N PHE A 357 -24.68 5.49 -15.20
CA PHE A 357 -23.66 6.48 -15.58
C PHE A 357 -23.83 6.80 -17.06
N SER A 358 -23.90 8.08 -17.42
CA SER A 358 -24.02 8.44 -18.84
C SER A 358 -22.79 7.93 -19.60
N LYS A 359 -22.99 7.53 -20.86
CA LYS A 359 -21.94 7.13 -21.80
C LYS A 359 -20.83 8.20 -21.93
N THR A 360 -21.15 9.46 -21.66
CA THR A 360 -20.24 10.61 -21.58
C THR A 360 -19.50 10.74 -20.25
N THR A 361 -20.03 10.20 -19.15
CA THR A 361 -19.36 10.17 -17.82
C THR A 361 -18.37 9.00 -17.71
N LEU A 362 -18.59 7.93 -18.48
CA LEU A 362 -17.65 6.80 -18.65
C LEU A 362 -16.34 7.20 -19.36
N LEU A 363 -16.39 8.23 -20.21
CA LEU A 363 -15.24 8.72 -20.99
C LEU A 363 -14.40 9.78 -20.27
N TYR A 364 -14.92 10.39 -19.19
CA TYR A 364 -14.19 11.39 -18.42
C TYR A 364 -13.81 10.83 -17.05
N GLY A 365 -12.51 10.80 -16.78
CA GLY A 365 -11.81 10.04 -15.73
C GLY A 365 -12.11 10.39 -14.27
N GLU A 366 -13.33 10.79 -13.92
CA GLU A 366 -13.74 11.09 -12.54
C GLU A 366 -14.26 9.85 -11.77
N ILE A 367 -14.33 8.70 -12.43
CA ILE A 367 -14.90 7.46 -11.85
C ILE A 367 -13.98 6.90 -10.77
N ALA A 368 -12.66 6.77 -11.02
CA ALA A 368 -11.69 6.28 -10.04
C ALA A 368 -11.68 7.12 -8.74
N ASP A 369 -11.93 8.42 -8.85
CA ASP A 369 -11.94 9.35 -7.72
C ASP A 369 -13.21 9.34 -6.88
N ARG A 370 -14.37 9.13 -7.51
CA ARG A 370 -15.61 8.85 -6.77
C ARG A 370 -15.56 7.45 -6.15
N ILE A 371 -14.89 6.50 -6.81
CA ILE A 371 -14.69 5.11 -6.38
C ILE A 371 -13.83 5.01 -5.12
N SER A 372 -12.74 5.76 -5.07
CA SER A 372 -11.84 5.79 -3.93
C SER A 372 -12.50 6.37 -2.67
N LYS A 373 -13.41 7.35 -2.82
CA LYS A 373 -13.96 8.15 -1.70
C LYS A 373 -15.30 7.63 -1.14
N GLY A 374 -15.84 6.54 -1.67
CA GLY A 374 -17.11 5.94 -1.23
C GLY A 374 -18.35 6.71 -1.72
N ALA A 375 -19.46 5.98 -1.90
CA ALA A 375 -20.73 6.51 -2.40
C ALA A 375 -21.38 7.46 -1.38
N GLY A 376 -20.96 8.73 -1.35
CA GLY A 376 -21.56 9.75 -0.46
C GLY A 376 -20.87 11.11 -0.47
N ALA A 377 -19.63 11.23 -0.95
CA ALA A 377 -18.94 12.51 -0.98
C ALA A 377 -19.38 13.36 -2.19
N ARG A 378 -20.17 14.41 -1.94
CA ARG A 378 -20.42 15.49 -2.92
C ARG A 378 -19.08 16.10 -3.36
N LYS A 379 -18.96 16.39 -4.66
CA LYS A 379 -17.86 17.11 -5.35
C LYS A 379 -16.93 17.85 -4.38
N ALA A 380 -15.85 17.20 -3.95
CA ALA A 380 -14.74 17.88 -3.32
C ALA A 380 -13.99 18.65 -4.42
N LYS A 381 -13.73 19.95 -4.19
CA LYS A 381 -12.79 20.75 -4.99
C LYS A 381 -11.36 20.24 -4.72
N GLY A 382 -10.94 19.16 -5.36
CA GLY A 382 -9.58 18.63 -5.26
C GLY A 382 -9.21 17.83 -6.51
N ARG A 383 -7.92 17.74 -6.81
CA ARG A 383 -7.42 16.94 -7.94
C ARG A 383 -7.77 15.47 -7.73
N SER A 384 -7.97 14.80 -8.85
CA SER A 384 -8.31 13.39 -8.95
C SER A 384 -7.01 12.54 -8.81
N LEU A 385 -7.03 11.33 -8.25
CA LEU A 385 -5.83 10.46 -8.11
C LEU A 385 -5.17 10.19 -9.47
N ARG A 386 -5.99 10.06 -10.51
CA ARG A 386 -5.52 9.97 -11.90
C ARG A 386 -4.81 11.25 -12.33
N GLN A 387 -5.39 12.41 -12.02
CA GLN A 387 -4.79 13.72 -12.33
C GLN A 387 -3.50 13.96 -11.56
N GLU A 388 -3.40 13.45 -10.32
CA GLU A 388 -2.16 13.50 -9.54
C GLU A 388 -1.07 12.62 -10.18
N ALA A 389 -1.40 11.40 -10.63
CA ALA A 389 -0.46 10.54 -11.36
C ALA A 389 -0.07 11.11 -12.73
N GLU A 390 -1.02 11.66 -13.49
CA GLU A 390 -0.77 12.34 -14.77
C GLU A 390 0.12 13.57 -14.56
N LEU A 391 -0.09 14.33 -13.50
CA LEU A 391 0.74 15.47 -13.15
C LEU A 391 2.16 15.04 -12.74
N GLU A 392 2.32 14.01 -11.89
CA GLU A 392 3.65 13.42 -11.59
C GLU A 392 4.36 13.03 -12.89
N SER A 393 3.65 12.35 -13.78
CA SER A 393 4.14 11.95 -15.09
C SER A 393 4.55 13.16 -15.95
N ILE A 394 3.78 14.24 -15.96
CA ILE A 394 4.10 15.48 -16.67
C ILE A 394 5.37 16.11 -16.08
N HIS A 395 5.47 16.23 -14.75
CA HIS A 395 6.67 16.75 -14.08
C HIS A 395 7.91 15.93 -14.45
N GLN A 396 7.83 14.60 -14.37
CA GLN A 396 8.95 13.72 -14.71
C GLN A 396 9.40 13.79 -16.18
N ARG A 397 8.56 14.31 -17.08
CA ARG A 397 8.79 14.28 -18.52
C ARG A 397 9.06 15.66 -19.13
N PHE A 398 8.55 16.71 -18.51
CA PHE A 398 8.59 18.08 -19.04
C PHE A 398 9.26 19.08 -18.10
N ASP A 399 9.87 18.62 -17.00
CA ASP A 399 10.64 19.50 -16.12
C ASP A 399 11.86 20.08 -16.86
N PRO A 400 11.94 21.41 -17.08
CA PRO A 400 13.09 22.04 -17.71
C PRO A 400 14.41 21.85 -16.93
N ASP A 401 14.33 21.53 -15.63
CA ASP A 401 15.48 21.26 -14.78
C ASP A 401 15.77 19.76 -14.61
N GLY A 402 14.92 18.88 -15.16
CA GLY A 402 15.08 17.43 -15.10
C GLY A 402 16.35 16.89 -15.77
N SER A 403 16.73 15.67 -15.38
CA SER A 403 17.81 14.89 -16.02
C SER A 403 17.21 13.96 -17.07
N TYR A 404 17.72 14.06 -18.30
CA TYR A 404 17.26 13.30 -19.46
C TYR A 404 18.46 12.59 -20.12
N ALA A 405 18.28 11.33 -20.51
CA ALA A 405 19.28 10.54 -21.22
C ALA A 405 18.86 10.32 -22.68
N GLY A 406 19.81 10.49 -23.61
CA GLY A 406 19.64 10.32 -25.06
C GLY A 406 20.37 11.37 -25.88
N VAL A 407 20.65 11.07 -27.16
CA VAL A 407 21.37 11.98 -28.07
C VAL A 407 20.69 13.35 -28.21
N ASN A 408 19.35 13.37 -28.15
CA ASN A 408 18.53 14.59 -28.21
C ASN A 408 18.17 15.17 -26.83
N ALA A 409 18.73 14.66 -25.73
CA ALA A 409 18.36 15.08 -24.37
C ALA A 409 18.68 16.56 -24.10
N GLU A 410 19.86 17.04 -24.51
CA GLU A 410 20.26 18.45 -24.34
C GLU A 410 19.38 19.39 -25.17
N ALA A 411 19.12 19.05 -26.44
CA ALA A 411 18.23 19.82 -27.30
C ALA A 411 16.79 19.85 -26.77
N HIS A 412 16.31 18.73 -26.25
CA HIS A 412 15.02 18.63 -25.58
C HIS A 412 14.96 19.53 -24.33
N LYS A 413 15.98 19.46 -23.46
CA LYS A 413 16.09 20.30 -22.26
C LYS A 413 16.15 21.79 -22.60
N GLU A 414 16.91 22.18 -23.63
CA GLU A 414 16.94 23.56 -24.11
C GLU A 414 15.59 24.04 -24.63
N ASN A 415 14.89 23.20 -25.40
CA ASN A 415 13.55 23.51 -25.91
C ASN A 415 12.55 23.69 -24.76
N LEU A 416 12.54 22.80 -23.77
CA LEU A 416 11.72 22.96 -22.56
C LEU A 416 12.07 24.24 -21.82
N LYS A 417 13.35 24.55 -21.61
CA LYS A 417 13.79 25.80 -20.99
C LYS A 417 13.34 27.04 -21.77
N LYS A 418 13.28 26.99 -23.11
CA LYS A 418 12.78 28.10 -23.94
C LYS A 418 11.27 28.26 -23.80
N VAL A 419 10.52 27.16 -23.85
CA VAL A 419 9.05 27.14 -23.68
C VAL A 419 8.67 27.65 -22.29
N PHE A 420 9.26 27.12 -21.23
CA PHE A 420 9.00 27.55 -19.85
C PHE A 420 9.41 29.02 -19.62
N ARG A 421 10.55 29.48 -20.17
CA ARG A 421 10.93 30.90 -20.10
C ARG A 421 9.89 31.81 -20.76
N GLY A 422 9.30 31.40 -21.88
CA GLY A 422 8.22 32.15 -22.53
C GLY A 422 7.00 32.32 -21.64
N TYR A 423 6.51 31.23 -21.04
CA TYR A 423 5.35 31.26 -20.14
C TYR A 423 5.65 31.98 -18.80
N MET A 424 6.86 31.81 -18.26
CA MET A 424 7.30 32.52 -17.05
C MET A 424 7.44 34.03 -17.29
N ALA A 425 7.87 34.45 -18.48
CA ALA A 425 7.91 35.86 -18.85
C ALA A 425 6.50 36.49 -18.95
N SER A 426 5.47 35.69 -19.26
CA SER A 426 4.06 36.11 -19.20
C SER A 426 3.44 36.06 -17.79
N GLY A 427 4.23 35.76 -16.76
CA GLY A 427 3.79 35.79 -15.36
C GLY A 427 3.25 34.47 -14.80
N HIS A 428 3.35 33.36 -15.54
CA HIS A 428 2.97 32.04 -15.04
C HIS A 428 4.09 31.40 -14.21
N THR A 429 3.73 30.73 -13.12
CA THR A 429 4.68 29.88 -12.39
C THR A 429 4.92 28.56 -13.13
N LYS A 430 5.96 27.81 -12.75
CA LYS A 430 6.20 26.47 -13.33
C LYS A 430 5.02 25.54 -13.08
N ASP A 431 4.44 25.61 -11.89
CA ASP A 431 3.29 24.79 -11.51
C ASP A 431 2.05 25.13 -12.34
N ASP A 432 1.82 26.42 -12.66
CA ASP A 432 0.73 26.84 -13.55
C ASP A 432 0.89 26.25 -14.96
N ILE A 433 2.13 26.13 -15.44
CA ILE A 433 2.44 25.54 -16.76
C ILE A 433 2.15 24.03 -16.74
N PHE A 434 2.56 23.32 -15.69
CA PHE A 434 2.26 21.90 -15.55
C PHE A 434 0.75 21.62 -15.40
N GLU A 435 0.03 22.47 -14.66
CA GLU A 435 -1.43 22.39 -14.58
C GLU A 435 -2.11 22.65 -15.93
N ALA A 436 -1.60 23.60 -16.72
CA ALA A 436 -2.10 23.85 -18.07
C ALA A 436 -1.85 22.64 -19.01
N MET A 437 -0.69 21.99 -18.90
CA MET A 437 -0.37 20.76 -19.63
C MET A 437 -1.32 19.61 -19.25
N LEU A 438 -1.64 19.48 -17.96
CA LEU A 438 -2.64 18.54 -17.46
C LEU A 438 -4.04 18.83 -18.03
N GLY A 439 -4.45 20.10 -18.03
CA GLY A 439 -5.74 20.54 -18.56
C GLY A 439 -5.91 20.34 -20.08
N GLN A 440 -4.81 20.29 -20.82
CA GLN A 440 -4.79 20.00 -22.27
C GLN A 440 -4.74 18.51 -22.59
N HIS A 441 -4.70 17.62 -21.59
CA HIS A 441 -4.57 16.17 -21.76
C HIS A 441 -3.43 15.81 -22.73
N ILE A 442 -2.24 16.39 -22.54
CA ILE A 442 -1.07 16.05 -23.35
C ILE A 442 -0.81 14.54 -23.18
N ALA A 443 -1.25 13.76 -24.16
CA ALA A 443 -1.17 12.31 -24.16
C ALA A 443 0.27 11.90 -24.45
N VAL A 444 1.02 11.60 -23.39
CA VAL A 444 2.36 11.02 -23.55
C VAL A 444 2.26 9.52 -23.39
N ILE A 445 2.35 8.81 -24.52
CA ILE A 445 2.39 7.35 -24.56
C ILE A 445 3.71 6.90 -23.91
N ASN A 446 3.61 6.30 -22.73
CA ASN A 446 4.72 5.66 -22.05
C ASN A 446 5.02 4.33 -22.72
N VAL A 447 6.27 4.14 -23.18
CA VAL A 447 6.71 2.89 -23.79
C VAL A 447 7.79 2.23 -22.94
N GLY A 448 7.46 1.97 -21.67
CA GLY A 448 8.13 1.04 -20.74
C GLY A 448 9.56 1.40 -20.32
N SER A 449 10.49 1.49 -21.27
CA SER A 449 11.91 1.81 -21.05
C SER A 449 12.27 3.24 -21.44
N GLY A 450 11.35 4.02 -22.02
CA GLY A 450 11.62 5.38 -22.48
C GLY A 450 10.41 6.03 -23.14
N PHE A 451 10.65 7.21 -23.73
CA PHE A 451 9.69 7.95 -24.55
C PHE A 451 10.20 8.06 -25.98
N CYS A 452 9.29 8.03 -26.95
CA CYS A 452 9.60 8.28 -28.34
C CYS A 452 9.08 9.67 -28.74
N TYR A 453 9.95 10.53 -29.26
CA TYR A 453 9.56 11.75 -29.96
C TYR A 453 9.02 11.36 -31.35
N GLY A 454 7.82 10.79 -31.39
CA GLY A 454 7.12 10.42 -32.62
C GLY A 454 6.66 11.66 -33.39
N GLY A 455 7.59 12.34 -34.06
CA GLY A 455 7.29 13.55 -34.83
C GLY A 455 8.48 14.24 -35.51
N GLY A 456 9.72 13.80 -35.30
CA GLY A 456 10.85 14.28 -36.09
C GLY A 456 10.86 13.67 -37.49
N VAL A 457 11.05 14.47 -38.53
CA VAL A 457 11.15 14.04 -39.94
C VAL A 457 12.51 13.38 -40.25
N ASP A 458 13.30 13.04 -39.24
CA ASP A 458 14.68 12.57 -39.44
C ASP A 458 14.77 11.03 -39.52
N GLU A 459 15.55 10.62 -40.52
CA GLU A 459 15.74 9.29 -41.08
C GLU A 459 15.64 8.14 -40.07
N PHE A 460 14.56 7.36 -40.18
CA PHE A 460 14.56 5.99 -39.69
C PHE A 460 15.70 5.24 -40.39
N GLU A 461 16.67 4.76 -39.63
CA GLU A 461 17.69 3.87 -40.15
C GLU A 461 17.01 2.55 -40.54
N SER A 462 16.81 2.33 -41.85
CA SER A 462 16.03 1.21 -42.39
C SER A 462 16.63 -0.18 -42.07
N SER A 463 17.83 -0.21 -41.50
CA SER A 463 18.54 -1.42 -41.04
C SER A 463 18.06 -1.92 -39.67
N LEU A 464 17.39 -1.09 -38.86
CA LEU A 464 16.91 -1.45 -37.52
C LEU A 464 15.37 -1.44 -37.48
N PRO A 465 14.70 -2.60 -37.35
CA PRO A 465 13.25 -2.62 -37.23
C PRO A 465 12.83 -1.90 -35.93
N CYS A 466 12.01 -0.86 -36.06
CA CYS A 466 11.40 -0.18 -34.92
C CYS A 466 10.38 -1.10 -34.25
N ILE A 467 10.75 -1.74 -33.14
CA ILE A 467 9.85 -2.63 -32.38
C ILE A 467 9.04 -1.80 -31.36
N GLY A 468 8.49 -0.66 -31.80
CA GLY A 468 7.85 0.34 -30.93
C GLY A 468 7.00 -0.28 -29.82
N GLY A 469 7.17 0.23 -28.59
CA GLY A 469 6.34 -0.13 -27.44
C GLY A 469 7.05 -0.77 -26.25
N LEU A 470 8.23 -1.41 -26.43
CA LEU A 470 8.83 -2.22 -25.34
C LEU A 470 10.35 -2.05 -25.13
N ARG A 471 11.07 -1.32 -25.99
CA ARG A 471 12.55 -1.15 -25.90
C ARG A 471 13.03 0.18 -26.50
N CYS A 472 12.52 1.32 -26.02
CA CYS A 472 13.17 2.60 -26.30
C CYS A 472 14.53 2.65 -25.60
N ASN A 473 15.62 2.61 -26.38
CA ASN A 473 17.00 2.62 -25.89
C ASN A 473 17.71 3.91 -26.36
N PRO A 474 18.10 4.82 -25.46
CA PRO A 474 18.75 6.09 -25.82
C PRO A 474 20.17 5.90 -26.40
N ASN A 475 20.79 4.73 -26.18
CA ASN A 475 22.10 4.40 -26.75
C ASN A 475 22.02 3.97 -28.22
N GLN A 476 20.89 3.39 -28.64
CA GLN A 476 20.70 2.83 -29.98
C GLN A 476 19.72 3.64 -30.85
N CYS A 477 18.79 4.38 -30.24
CA CYS A 477 17.76 5.15 -30.95
C CYS A 477 17.90 6.64 -30.65
N LYS A 478 18.16 7.45 -31.68
CA LYS A 478 18.28 8.92 -31.58
C LYS A 478 16.98 9.61 -31.16
N ASN A 479 15.83 8.96 -31.39
CA ASN A 479 14.51 9.48 -31.05
C ASN A 479 14.04 9.07 -29.64
N ALA A 480 14.81 8.24 -28.93
CA ALA A 480 14.49 7.81 -27.58
C ALA A 480 15.02 8.80 -26.55
N VAL A 481 14.13 9.25 -25.66
CA VAL A 481 14.48 10.05 -24.47
C VAL A 481 14.03 9.28 -23.24
N VAL A 482 14.94 9.12 -22.28
CA VAL A 482 14.68 8.43 -21.02
C VAL A 482 14.82 9.44 -19.89
N SER A 483 13.82 9.55 -19.01
CA SER A 483 13.91 10.34 -17.77
C SER A 483 14.15 9.44 -16.56
N LYS A 484 14.46 10.05 -15.40
CA LYS A 484 14.64 9.34 -14.12
C LYS A 484 13.50 8.39 -13.75
N ALA A 485 12.27 8.68 -14.20
CA ALA A 485 11.10 7.82 -13.99
C ALA A 485 11.29 6.38 -14.52
N ASN A 486 12.12 6.21 -15.54
CA ASN A 486 12.37 4.91 -16.18
C ASN A 486 13.58 4.16 -15.57
N ALA A 487 14.29 4.77 -14.61
CA ALA A 487 15.47 4.16 -13.99
C ALA A 487 15.19 2.78 -13.38
N PRO A 488 14.05 2.52 -12.70
CA PRO A 488 13.75 1.17 -12.19
C PRO A 488 13.68 0.10 -13.29
N ALA A 489 13.09 0.42 -14.45
CA ALA A 489 13.02 -0.51 -15.58
C ALA A 489 14.43 -0.83 -16.14
N TRP A 490 15.32 0.17 -16.19
CA TRP A 490 16.71 -0.03 -16.59
C TRP A 490 17.54 -0.80 -15.55
N ARG A 491 17.28 -0.61 -14.25
CA ARG A 491 17.87 -1.46 -13.19
C ARG A 491 17.43 -2.91 -13.35
N ASP A 492 16.15 -3.16 -13.62
CA ASP A 492 15.66 -4.51 -13.87
C ASP A 492 16.33 -5.15 -15.09
N VAL A 493 16.50 -4.41 -16.19
CA VAL A 493 17.26 -4.87 -17.36
C VAL A 493 18.70 -5.22 -16.96
N TYR A 494 19.38 -4.38 -16.18
CA TYR A 494 20.74 -4.66 -15.70
C TYR A 494 20.80 -5.93 -14.86
N TYR A 495 19.97 -6.05 -13.81
CA TYR A 495 20.01 -7.18 -12.88
C TYR A 495 19.57 -8.49 -13.53
N GLN A 496 18.58 -8.48 -14.43
CA GLN A 496 18.16 -9.67 -15.16
C GLN A 496 19.28 -10.20 -16.07
N ASN A 497 19.92 -9.32 -16.85
CA ASN A 497 21.00 -9.72 -17.74
C ASN A 497 22.25 -10.16 -16.96
N LYS A 498 22.59 -9.48 -15.85
CA LYS A 498 23.67 -9.89 -14.95
C LYS A 498 23.44 -11.29 -14.37
N ALA A 499 22.20 -11.62 -13.99
CA ALA A 499 21.85 -12.95 -13.51
C ALA A 499 21.98 -14.02 -14.62
N MET A 500 21.66 -13.68 -15.87
CA MET A 500 21.80 -14.59 -17.01
C MET A 500 23.27 -14.84 -17.41
N LEU A 501 24.17 -13.87 -17.20
CA LEU A 501 25.61 -14.05 -17.44
C LEU A 501 26.23 -15.10 -16.51
N GLY A 502 25.68 -15.28 -15.30
CA GLY A 502 26.14 -16.28 -14.34
C GLY A 502 25.62 -17.70 -14.58
N ASN A 503 24.71 -17.92 -15.55
CA ASN A 503 24.08 -19.22 -15.79
C ASN A 503 24.68 -19.94 -17.03
N PRO A 504 25.28 -21.13 -16.87
CA PRO A 504 25.86 -21.92 -17.97
C PRO A 504 24.87 -22.24 -19.12
N GLU A 505 23.57 -22.35 -18.83
CA GLU A 505 22.55 -22.64 -19.85
C GLU A 505 22.38 -21.50 -20.88
N TYR A 506 22.73 -20.27 -20.49
CA TYR A 506 22.62 -19.08 -21.33
C TYR A 506 23.95 -18.68 -22.00
N ALA A 507 24.94 -19.58 -22.03
CA ALA A 507 26.24 -19.34 -22.65
C ALA A 507 26.14 -18.91 -24.13
N HIS A 508 25.14 -19.42 -24.85
CA HIS A 508 24.87 -19.06 -26.25
C HIS A 508 24.39 -17.61 -26.42
N THR A 509 23.75 -17.02 -25.40
CA THR A 509 23.30 -15.61 -25.36
C THR A 509 24.23 -14.69 -24.58
N HIS A 510 25.38 -15.19 -24.10
CA HIS A 510 26.27 -14.45 -23.19
C HIS A 510 26.71 -13.09 -23.75
N ALA A 511 27.05 -13.00 -25.03
CA ALA A 511 27.44 -11.75 -25.68
C ALA A 511 26.29 -10.72 -25.70
N GLN A 512 25.05 -11.18 -25.97
CA GLN A 512 23.87 -10.33 -26.01
C GLN A 512 23.48 -9.83 -24.60
N ASN A 513 23.53 -10.72 -23.60
CA ASN A 513 23.23 -10.36 -22.22
C ASN A 513 24.27 -9.38 -21.66
N LYS A 514 25.55 -9.54 -22.03
CA LYS A 514 26.62 -8.61 -21.64
C LYS A 514 26.40 -7.22 -22.24
N ALA A 515 26.08 -7.16 -23.54
CA ALA A 515 25.78 -5.90 -24.21
C ALA A 515 24.56 -5.20 -23.59
N ALA A 516 23.47 -5.92 -23.34
CA ALA A 516 22.27 -5.37 -22.72
C ALA A 516 22.52 -4.87 -21.28
N MET A 517 23.37 -5.56 -20.52
CA MET A 517 23.80 -5.13 -19.18
C MET A 517 24.63 -3.84 -19.23
N GLU A 518 25.62 -3.76 -20.12
CA GLU A 518 26.46 -2.56 -20.30
C GLU A 518 25.65 -1.36 -20.81
N GLU A 519 24.69 -1.60 -21.70
CA GLU A 519 23.76 -0.57 -22.16
C GLU A 519 22.90 -0.03 -21.02
N ALA A 520 22.30 -0.90 -20.21
CA ALA A 520 21.51 -0.49 -19.06
C ALA A 520 22.32 0.30 -18.03
N TYR A 521 23.56 -0.13 -17.78
CA TYR A 521 24.52 0.60 -16.95
C TYR A 521 24.80 2.00 -17.49
N GLY A 522 25.03 2.13 -18.80
CA GLY A 522 25.23 3.41 -19.47
C GLY A 522 24.02 4.36 -19.34
N VAL A 523 22.80 3.85 -19.47
CA VAL A 523 21.58 4.66 -19.28
C VAL A 523 21.45 5.15 -17.85
N LEU A 524 21.72 4.31 -16.85
CA LEU A 524 21.63 4.68 -15.43
C LEU A 524 22.68 5.74 -15.05
N LEU A 525 23.91 5.63 -15.58
CA LEU A 525 24.95 6.65 -15.43
C LEU A 525 24.53 8.00 -16.01
N LEU A 526 23.95 8.02 -17.20
CA LEU A 526 23.47 9.26 -17.85
C LEU A 526 22.32 9.91 -17.08
N LEU A 527 21.57 9.13 -16.30
CA LEU A 527 20.51 9.63 -15.43
C LEU A 527 21.01 10.09 -14.06
N GLU A 528 22.31 9.97 -13.77
CA GLU A 528 22.91 10.23 -12.44
C GLU A 528 22.28 9.38 -11.33
N GLU A 529 21.88 8.14 -11.66
CA GLU A 529 21.23 7.21 -10.74
C GLU A 529 22.20 6.10 -10.31
N GLU A 530 22.23 5.78 -9.01
CA GLU A 530 23.00 4.65 -8.48
C GLU A 530 22.34 3.30 -8.85
N LEU A 531 23.17 2.24 -8.94
CA LEU A 531 22.76 0.87 -9.25
C LEU A 531 22.21 0.08 -8.08
#